data_AF-A0A3S0D5C4-F1
#
_entry.id   AF-A0A3S0D5C4-F1
#
_cell.length_a   1.000
_cell.length_b   1.000
_cell.length_c   1.000
_cell.angle_alpha   90.00
_cell.angle_beta   90.00
_cell.angle_gamma   90.00
#
_symmetry.space_group_name_H-M   'P 1'
#
loop_
_entity.id
_entity.type
_entity.pdbx_description
1 polymer ?
#
loop_
_entity_poly.entity_id
_entity_poly.type
_entity_poly.pdbx_seq_one_letter_code
_entity_poly.pdbx_strand_id
1 'polypeptide(L)'
;MTTENSGNIQTLIIAARALAAHQRDEFNSHCAIVAAEQLQLTTSEQVAEAELAFTSAEAALASARLNKLVAQRRLSTVQLQLQQVAGSLAQARQHLWSVCSSDDEEFIVAAAVTYGDRTHSFWLIHQELAAARAALDQAEEGIASGVQHVDSCAAALNKARSANSAAGEALFSAQQSACHPASLGLFGLERAVADAAHALTGTTEEQFAYSYVNTQDLPVWKAMSDAAASS
;
A
#
# COMPACT_ATOMS: atom_id res chain seq x y z
N MET A 1 71.56 -1.60 -19.98
CA MET A 1 70.64 -0.92 -19.05
C MET A 1 69.23 -0.67 -19.63
N THR A 2 68.82 -1.28 -20.74
CA THR A 2 67.52 -0.98 -21.39
C THR A 2 66.45 -2.08 -21.21
N THR A 3 66.85 -3.32 -20.95
CA THR A 3 65.93 -4.47 -20.83
C THR A 3 65.25 -4.57 -19.47
N GLU A 4 65.96 -4.35 -18.36
CA GLU A 4 65.39 -4.35 -16.99
C GLU A 4 64.34 -3.25 -16.79
N ASN A 5 64.60 -2.03 -17.29
CA ASN A 5 63.62 -0.95 -17.24
C ASN A 5 62.36 -1.26 -18.06
N SER A 6 62.48 -1.98 -19.19
CA SER A 6 61.30 -2.37 -19.98
C SER A 6 60.41 -3.37 -19.24
N GLY A 7 61.00 -4.31 -18.49
CA GLY A 7 60.27 -5.28 -17.67
C GLY A 7 59.53 -4.62 -16.51
N ASN A 8 60.19 -3.70 -15.79
CA ASN A 8 59.58 -3.00 -14.65
C ASN A 8 58.42 -2.09 -15.09
N ILE A 9 58.52 -1.43 -16.26
CA ILE A 9 57.42 -0.65 -16.85
C ILE A 9 56.21 -1.54 -17.16
N GLN A 10 56.44 -2.73 -17.71
CA GLN A 10 55.36 -3.63 -18.05
C GLN A 10 54.64 -4.16 -16.81
N THR A 11 55.38 -4.47 -15.73
CA THR A 11 54.83 -4.87 -14.43
C THR A 11 53.97 -3.76 -13.81
N LEU A 12 54.44 -2.51 -13.82
CA LEU A 12 53.68 -1.36 -13.32
C LEU A 12 52.36 -1.16 -14.09
N ILE A 13 52.40 -1.25 -15.42
CA ILE A 13 51.19 -1.11 -16.26
C ILE A 13 50.17 -2.21 -15.96
N ILE A 14 50.62 -3.46 -15.75
CA ILE A 14 49.73 -4.59 -15.43
C ILE A 14 49.08 -4.39 -14.06
N ALA A 15 49.87 -4.03 -13.04
CA ALA A 15 49.36 -3.78 -11.69
C ALA A 15 48.37 -2.61 -11.68
N ALA A 16 48.69 -1.50 -12.37
CA ALA A 16 47.81 -0.33 -12.44
C ALA A 16 46.50 -0.63 -13.18
N ARG A 17 46.53 -1.44 -14.24
CA ARG A 17 45.31 -1.90 -14.93
C ARG A 17 44.46 -2.81 -14.06
N ALA A 18 45.07 -3.71 -13.30
CA ALA A 18 44.36 -4.59 -12.38
C ALA A 18 43.70 -3.80 -11.24
N LEU A 19 44.40 -2.82 -10.67
CA LEU A 19 43.84 -1.91 -9.66
C LEU A 19 42.68 -1.08 -10.22
N ALA A 20 42.85 -0.48 -11.40
CA ALA A 20 41.80 0.32 -12.03
C ALA A 20 40.57 -0.51 -12.42
N ALA A 21 40.75 -1.76 -12.87
CA ALA A 21 39.65 -2.68 -13.14
C ALA A 21 38.88 -3.01 -11.86
N HIS A 22 39.60 -3.32 -10.78
CA HIS A 22 39.02 -3.62 -9.48
C HIS A 22 38.22 -2.44 -8.89
N GLN A 23 38.80 -1.23 -8.86
CA GLN A 23 38.09 -0.03 -8.40
C GLN A 23 36.85 0.29 -9.24
N ARG A 24 36.88 0.00 -10.55
CA ARG A 24 35.72 0.18 -11.42
C ARG A 24 34.61 -0.83 -11.10
N ASP A 25 34.96 -2.07 -10.81
CA ASP A 25 34.01 -3.10 -10.42
C ASP A 25 33.37 -2.81 -9.05
N GLU A 26 34.14 -2.30 -8.08
CA GLU A 26 33.60 -1.82 -6.80
C GLU A 26 32.64 -0.64 -6.97
N PHE A 27 33.03 0.36 -7.79
CA PHE A 27 32.17 1.50 -8.08
C PHE A 27 30.86 1.06 -8.76
N ASN A 28 30.94 0.18 -9.75
CA ASN A 28 29.76 -0.36 -10.43
C ASN A 28 28.85 -1.13 -9.46
N SER A 29 29.44 -1.92 -8.56
CA SER A 29 28.70 -2.66 -7.52
C SER A 29 28.00 -1.70 -6.55
N HIS A 30 28.67 -0.62 -6.12
CA HIS A 30 28.06 0.40 -5.28
C HIS A 30 26.92 1.12 -5.99
N CYS A 31 27.09 1.52 -7.26
CA CYS A 31 26.02 2.11 -8.06
C CYS A 31 24.82 1.16 -8.20
N ALA A 32 25.04 -0.14 -8.37
CA ALA A 32 23.98 -1.14 -8.46
C ALA A 32 23.20 -1.27 -7.14
N ILE A 33 23.89 -1.26 -5.99
CA ILE A 33 23.25 -1.27 -4.67
C ILE A 33 22.39 -0.01 -4.49
N VAL A 34 22.95 1.17 -4.73
CA VAL A 34 22.22 2.45 -4.56
C VAL A 34 20.97 2.50 -5.45
N ALA A 35 21.08 2.02 -6.70
CA ALA A 35 19.92 1.93 -7.59
C ALA A 35 18.85 0.97 -7.07
N ALA A 36 19.25 -0.17 -6.51
CA ALA A 36 18.33 -1.15 -5.93
C ALA A 36 17.67 -0.66 -4.63
N GLU A 37 18.42 0.05 -3.77
CA GLU A 37 17.89 0.71 -2.56
C GLU A 37 16.85 1.76 -2.94
N GLN A 38 17.15 2.61 -3.93
CA GLN A 38 16.19 3.61 -4.40
C GLN A 38 14.92 2.95 -4.96
N LEU A 39 15.08 1.87 -5.73
CA LEU A 39 13.93 1.10 -6.23
C LEU A 39 13.09 0.56 -5.06
N GLN A 40 13.71 -0.05 -4.06
CA GLN A 40 13.02 -0.59 -2.89
C GLN A 40 12.27 0.50 -2.11
N LEU A 41 12.87 1.67 -1.92
CA LEU A 41 12.21 2.81 -1.30
C LEU A 41 10.95 3.23 -2.08
N THR A 42 11.08 3.45 -3.38
CA THR A 42 9.93 3.85 -4.22
C THR A 42 8.81 2.80 -4.24
N THR A 43 9.14 1.50 -4.29
CA THR A 43 8.13 0.44 -4.25
C THR A 43 7.49 0.31 -2.88
N SER A 44 8.23 0.60 -1.79
CA SER A 44 7.68 0.60 -0.43
C SER A 44 6.67 1.74 -0.22
N GLU A 45 6.94 2.92 -0.78
CA GLU A 45 5.99 4.05 -0.78
C GLU A 45 4.71 3.70 -1.55
N GLN A 46 4.84 3.07 -2.72
CA GLN A 46 3.68 2.59 -3.49
C GLN A 46 2.84 1.56 -2.73
N VAL A 47 3.45 0.70 -1.91
CA VAL A 47 2.71 -0.22 -1.04
C VAL A 47 1.92 0.57 0.01
N ALA A 48 2.54 1.55 0.67
CA ALA A 48 1.86 2.37 1.67
C ALA A 48 0.67 3.15 1.09
N GLU A 49 0.84 3.76 -0.10
CA GLU A 49 -0.25 4.44 -0.82
C GLU A 49 -1.38 3.47 -1.19
N ALA A 50 -1.04 2.27 -1.68
CA ALA A 50 -2.04 1.26 -2.02
C ALA A 50 -2.79 0.71 -0.80
N GLU A 51 -2.12 0.57 0.36
CA GLU A 51 -2.76 0.19 1.62
C GLU A 51 -3.73 1.26 2.11
N LEU A 52 -3.35 2.53 2.02
CA LEU A 52 -4.24 3.64 2.34
C LEU A 52 -5.47 3.68 1.42
N ALA A 53 -5.27 3.49 0.12
CA ALA A 53 -6.38 3.41 -0.84
C ALA A 53 -7.32 2.21 -0.54
N PHE A 54 -6.76 1.05 -0.24
CA PHE A 54 -7.53 -0.15 0.11
C PHE A 54 -8.36 0.05 1.38
N THR A 55 -7.75 0.56 2.46
CA THR A 55 -8.45 0.81 3.72
C THR A 55 -9.54 1.89 3.57
N SER A 56 -9.29 2.92 2.76
CA SER A 56 -10.30 3.93 2.42
C SER A 56 -11.50 3.31 1.68
N ALA A 57 -11.24 2.42 0.71
CA ALA A 57 -12.29 1.70 -0.01
C ALA A 57 -13.10 0.77 0.91
N GLU A 58 -12.45 0.06 1.84
CA GLU A 58 -13.14 -0.78 2.83
C GLU A 58 -14.04 0.04 3.76
N ALA A 59 -13.56 1.21 4.22
CA ALA A 59 -14.34 2.12 5.04
C ALA A 59 -15.58 2.65 4.29
N ALA A 60 -15.43 3.00 3.01
CA ALA A 60 -16.54 3.42 2.16
C ALA A 60 -17.56 2.28 1.97
N LEU A 61 -17.10 1.05 1.73
CA LEU A 61 -17.98 -0.12 1.62
C LEU A 61 -18.72 -0.42 2.94
N ALA A 62 -18.05 -0.29 4.08
CA ALA A 62 -18.67 -0.43 5.39
C ALA A 62 -19.75 0.64 5.62
N SER A 63 -19.49 1.88 5.21
CA SER A 63 -20.47 2.98 5.25
C SER A 63 -21.69 2.68 4.34
N ALA A 64 -21.47 2.18 3.13
CA ALA A 64 -22.56 1.77 2.22
C ALA A 64 -23.42 0.65 2.83
N ARG A 65 -22.80 -0.34 3.48
CA ARG A 65 -23.52 -1.41 4.21
C ARG A 65 -24.35 -0.86 5.37
N LEU A 66 -23.83 0.12 6.11
CA LEU A 66 -24.58 0.79 7.16
C LEU A 66 -25.79 1.55 6.58
N ASN A 67 -25.61 2.28 5.49
CA ASN A 67 -26.70 2.99 4.81
C ASN A 67 -27.80 2.03 4.36
N LYS A 68 -27.45 0.83 3.86
CA LYS A 68 -28.42 -0.22 3.55
C LYS A 68 -29.22 -0.64 4.79
N LEU A 69 -28.58 -0.89 5.92
CA LEU A 69 -29.27 -1.27 7.16
C LEU A 69 -30.23 -0.16 7.64
N VAL A 70 -29.80 1.11 7.54
CA VAL A 70 -30.65 2.27 7.86
C VAL A 70 -31.85 2.34 6.92
N ALA A 71 -31.66 2.17 5.61
CA ALA A 71 -32.73 2.16 4.63
C ALA A 71 -33.72 1.01 4.85
N GLN A 72 -33.22 -0.20 5.16
CA GLN A 72 -34.06 -1.36 5.51
C GLN A 72 -34.92 -1.09 6.75
N ARG A 73 -34.34 -0.48 7.79
CA ARG A 73 -35.08 -0.11 9.00
C ARG A 73 -36.14 0.95 8.74
N ARG A 74 -35.83 1.94 7.89
CA ARG A 74 -36.80 2.94 7.44
C ARG A 74 -37.95 2.26 6.70
N LEU A 75 -37.64 1.38 5.75
CA LEU A 75 -38.64 0.64 4.97
C LEU A 75 -39.58 -0.19 5.86
N SER A 76 -39.04 -0.96 6.82
CA SER A 76 -39.87 -1.75 7.73
C SER A 76 -40.77 -0.90 8.62
N THR A 77 -40.25 0.25 9.09
CA THR A 77 -41.03 1.22 9.89
C THR A 77 -42.20 1.77 9.09
N VAL A 78 -41.95 2.18 7.83
CA VAL A 78 -42.98 2.73 6.95
C VAL A 78 -44.01 1.68 6.56
N GLN A 79 -43.60 0.42 6.34
CA GLN A 79 -44.53 -0.69 6.10
C GLN A 79 -45.47 -0.93 7.28
N LEU A 80 -44.97 -0.88 8.52
CA LEU A 80 -45.78 -1.00 9.72
C LEU A 80 -46.78 0.17 9.85
N GLN A 81 -46.32 1.40 9.61
CA GLN A 81 -47.20 2.58 9.60
C GLN A 81 -48.29 2.47 8.53
N LEU A 82 -47.94 1.97 7.33
CA LEU A 82 -48.90 1.78 6.25
C LEU A 82 -49.98 0.76 6.64
N GLN A 83 -49.62 -0.35 7.27
CA GLN A 83 -50.58 -1.34 7.76
C GLN A 83 -51.54 -0.74 8.81
N GLN A 84 -51.00 0.04 9.75
CA GLN A 84 -51.81 0.72 10.77
C GLN A 84 -52.79 1.71 10.15
N VAL A 85 -52.32 2.55 9.22
CA VAL A 85 -53.16 3.56 8.58
C VAL A 85 -54.17 2.94 7.62
N ALA A 86 -53.82 1.89 6.89
CA ALA A 86 -54.76 1.14 6.05
C ALA A 86 -55.93 0.56 6.86
N GLY A 87 -55.65 0.01 8.06
CA GLY A 87 -56.68 -0.45 8.98
C GLY A 87 -57.61 0.68 9.42
N SER A 88 -57.04 1.83 9.84
CA SER A 88 -57.83 3.01 10.24
C SER A 88 -58.67 3.60 9.10
N LEU A 89 -58.13 3.59 7.87
CA LEU A 89 -58.82 4.06 6.67
C LEU A 89 -59.99 3.15 6.33
N ALA A 90 -59.81 1.83 6.41
CA ALA A 90 -60.89 0.87 6.18
C ALA A 90 -62.05 1.07 7.17
N GLN A 91 -61.74 1.31 8.45
CA GLN A 91 -62.74 1.63 9.48
C GLN A 91 -63.47 2.95 9.20
N ALA A 92 -62.73 4.03 8.89
CA ALA A 92 -63.33 5.33 8.54
C ALA A 92 -64.23 5.23 7.30
N ARG A 93 -63.83 4.42 6.31
CA ARG A 93 -64.62 4.14 5.11
C ARG A 93 -65.92 3.39 5.43
N GLN A 94 -65.84 2.36 6.26
CA GLN A 94 -67.03 1.61 6.71
C GLN A 94 -67.98 2.50 7.51
N HIS A 95 -67.44 3.33 8.41
CA HIS A 95 -68.22 4.28 9.17
C HIS A 95 -68.95 5.26 8.25
N LEU A 96 -68.24 5.90 7.32
CA LEU A 96 -68.85 6.81 6.34
C LEU A 96 -70.00 6.14 5.55
N TRP A 97 -69.82 4.90 5.09
CA TRP A 97 -70.89 4.16 4.42
C TRP A 97 -72.05 3.79 5.33
N SER A 98 -71.81 3.53 6.61
CA SER A 98 -72.91 3.21 7.54
C SER A 98 -73.78 4.42 7.88
N VAL A 99 -73.23 5.64 7.79
CA VAL A 99 -73.91 6.88 8.18
C VAL A 99 -74.42 7.68 6.99
N CYS A 100 -74.07 7.30 5.75
CA CYS A 100 -74.40 8.08 4.55
C CYS A 100 -75.89 8.16 4.22
N SER A 101 -76.72 7.30 4.85
CA SER A 101 -78.18 7.34 4.75
C SER A 101 -78.85 7.93 5.99
N SER A 102 -78.08 8.57 6.88
CA SER A 102 -78.60 9.29 8.04
C SER A 102 -79.28 10.60 7.59
N ASP A 103 -80.31 11.03 8.32
CA ASP A 103 -80.93 12.35 8.12
C ASP A 103 -80.13 13.48 8.82
N ASP A 104 -79.08 13.11 9.58
CA ASP A 104 -78.18 14.04 10.27
C ASP A 104 -76.98 14.40 9.39
N GLU A 105 -77.05 15.59 8.76
CA GLU A 105 -76.01 16.12 7.89
C GLU A 105 -74.69 16.39 8.62
N GLU A 106 -74.72 16.83 9.88
CA GLU A 106 -73.51 17.11 10.65
C GLU A 106 -72.72 15.82 10.89
N PHE A 107 -73.43 14.72 11.15
CA PHE A 107 -72.84 13.41 11.35
C PHE A 107 -72.20 12.85 10.07
N ILE A 108 -72.83 13.07 8.91
CA ILE A 108 -72.27 12.70 7.60
C ILE A 108 -71.01 13.51 7.30
N VAL A 109 -71.05 14.83 7.52
CA VAL A 109 -69.90 15.72 7.29
C VAL A 109 -68.72 15.32 8.17
N ALA A 110 -68.94 15.06 9.47
CA ALA A 110 -67.88 14.63 10.38
C ALA A 110 -67.22 13.30 9.95
N ALA A 111 -68.02 12.33 9.49
CA ALA A 111 -67.51 11.07 8.96
C ALA A 111 -66.72 11.25 7.65
N ALA A 112 -67.17 12.15 6.77
CA ALA A 112 -66.49 12.46 5.51
C ALA A 112 -65.14 13.14 5.74
N VAL A 113 -65.06 14.10 6.66
CA VAL A 113 -63.81 14.75 7.08
C VAL A 113 -62.84 13.71 7.63
N THR A 114 -63.30 12.85 8.54
CA THR A 114 -62.47 11.78 9.12
C THR A 114 -61.92 10.85 8.05
N TYR A 115 -62.74 10.42 7.09
CA TYR A 115 -62.29 9.60 5.96
C TYR A 115 -61.28 10.33 5.07
N GLY A 116 -61.50 11.62 4.80
CA GLY A 116 -60.57 12.48 4.07
C GLY A 116 -59.19 12.56 4.72
N ASP A 117 -59.14 12.82 6.03
CA ASP A 117 -57.88 12.90 6.81
C ASP A 117 -57.12 11.58 6.82
N ARG A 118 -57.83 10.45 6.96
CA ARG A 118 -57.22 9.11 6.89
C ARG A 118 -56.71 8.78 5.49
N THR A 119 -57.43 9.21 4.46
CA THR A 119 -57.01 9.02 3.06
C THR A 119 -55.75 9.82 2.76
N HIS A 120 -55.69 11.07 3.23
CA HIS A 120 -54.50 11.91 3.09
C HIS A 120 -53.29 11.32 3.82
N SER A 121 -53.48 10.87 5.06
CA SER A 121 -52.42 10.20 5.84
C SER A 121 -51.89 8.94 5.15
N PHE A 122 -52.79 8.11 4.58
CA PHE A 122 -52.43 6.92 3.82
C PHE A 122 -51.57 7.28 2.60
N TRP A 123 -51.97 8.32 1.86
CA TRP A 123 -51.25 8.76 0.67
C TRP A 123 -49.83 9.26 0.99
N LEU A 124 -49.66 10.05 2.06
CA LEU A 124 -48.34 10.52 2.51
C LEU A 124 -47.41 9.36 2.87
N ILE A 125 -47.90 8.37 3.62
CA ILE A 125 -47.11 7.19 3.99
C ILE A 125 -46.79 6.33 2.76
N HIS A 126 -47.71 6.25 1.79
CA HIS A 126 -47.46 5.53 0.55
C HIS A 126 -46.37 6.19 -0.30
N GLN A 127 -46.28 7.53 -0.32
CA GLN A 127 -45.16 8.22 -0.97
C GLN A 127 -43.84 7.96 -0.25
N GLU A 128 -43.85 8.03 1.08
CA GLU A 128 -42.68 7.73 1.91
C GLU A 128 -42.21 6.28 1.72
N LEU A 129 -43.12 5.33 1.48
CA LEU A 129 -42.78 3.94 1.15
C LEU A 129 -41.99 3.85 -0.16
N ALA A 130 -42.39 4.60 -1.19
CA ALA A 130 -41.67 4.65 -2.45
C ALA A 130 -40.27 5.26 -2.27
N ALA A 131 -40.16 6.35 -1.49
CA ALA A 131 -38.88 6.96 -1.17
C ALA A 131 -37.95 6.01 -0.38
N ALA A 132 -38.50 5.28 0.59
CA ALA A 132 -37.74 4.30 1.38
C ALA A 132 -37.24 3.12 0.53
N ARG A 133 -38.03 2.67 -0.47
CA ARG A 133 -37.59 1.65 -1.43
C ARG A 133 -36.47 2.17 -2.33
N ALA A 134 -36.64 3.35 -2.91
CA ALA A 134 -35.59 3.96 -3.75
C ALA A 134 -34.27 4.16 -2.98
N ALA A 135 -34.34 4.55 -1.71
CA ALA A 135 -33.15 4.67 -0.85
C ALA A 135 -32.47 3.31 -0.59
N LEU A 136 -33.25 2.23 -0.49
CA LEU A 136 -32.72 0.88 -0.36
C LEU A 136 -32.01 0.44 -1.64
N ASP A 137 -32.64 0.65 -2.80
CA ASP A 137 -32.07 0.30 -4.11
C ASP A 137 -30.75 1.05 -4.34
N GLN A 138 -30.70 2.36 -4.06
CA GLN A 138 -29.46 3.15 -4.13
C GLN A 138 -28.36 2.64 -3.20
N ALA A 139 -28.72 2.19 -1.98
CA ALA A 139 -27.74 1.64 -1.06
C ALA A 139 -27.19 0.28 -1.56
N GLU A 140 -28.00 -0.52 -2.25
CA GLU A 140 -27.56 -1.78 -2.86
C GLU A 140 -26.61 -1.54 -4.05
N GLU A 141 -26.92 -0.56 -4.91
CA GLU A 141 -26.01 -0.13 -5.98
C GLU A 141 -24.69 0.40 -5.42
N GLY A 142 -24.74 1.20 -4.35
CA GLY A 142 -23.55 1.70 -3.66
C GLY A 142 -22.67 0.58 -3.10
N ILE A 143 -23.27 -0.50 -2.58
CA ILE A 143 -22.51 -1.69 -2.14
C ILE A 143 -21.87 -2.40 -3.33
N ALA A 144 -22.61 -2.60 -4.43
CA ALA A 144 -22.06 -3.27 -5.61
C ALA A 144 -20.85 -2.50 -6.18
N SER A 145 -20.97 -1.18 -6.32
CA SER A 145 -19.86 -0.32 -6.72
C SER A 145 -18.71 -0.34 -5.70
N GLY A 146 -19.02 -0.35 -4.40
CA GLY A 146 -18.02 -0.40 -3.34
C GLY A 146 -17.21 -1.70 -3.34
N VAL A 147 -17.85 -2.85 -3.59
CA VAL A 147 -17.17 -4.15 -3.73
C VAL A 147 -16.18 -4.11 -4.90
N GLN A 148 -16.61 -3.64 -6.08
CA GLN A 148 -15.72 -3.52 -7.23
C GLN A 148 -14.53 -2.60 -6.95
N HIS A 149 -14.75 -1.50 -6.22
CA HIS A 149 -13.67 -0.60 -5.86
C HIS A 149 -12.66 -1.25 -4.90
N VAL A 150 -13.14 -1.95 -3.86
CA VAL A 150 -12.28 -2.72 -2.94
C VAL A 150 -11.47 -3.77 -3.70
N ASP A 151 -12.08 -4.51 -4.62
CA ASP A 151 -11.39 -5.51 -5.45
C ASP A 151 -10.29 -4.86 -6.31
N SER A 152 -10.56 -3.69 -6.89
CA SER A 152 -9.58 -2.92 -7.67
C SER A 152 -8.40 -2.45 -6.83
N CYS A 153 -8.66 -1.95 -5.61
CA CYS A 153 -7.62 -1.52 -4.67
C CYS A 153 -6.81 -2.72 -4.15
N ALA A 154 -7.46 -3.86 -3.90
CA ALA A 154 -6.77 -5.10 -3.50
C ALA A 154 -5.82 -5.58 -4.60
N ALA A 155 -6.24 -5.53 -5.87
CA ALA A 155 -5.39 -5.87 -7.00
C ALA A 155 -4.18 -4.91 -7.11
N ALA A 156 -4.39 -3.60 -6.93
CA ALA A 156 -3.31 -2.62 -6.92
C ALA A 156 -2.31 -2.85 -5.77
N LEU A 157 -2.80 -3.16 -4.57
CA LEU A 157 -1.99 -3.49 -3.40
C LEU A 157 -1.14 -4.74 -3.65
N ASN A 158 -1.73 -5.81 -4.19
CA ASN A 158 -1.00 -7.03 -4.51
C ASN A 158 0.08 -6.77 -5.58
N LYS A 159 -0.22 -5.94 -6.58
CA LYS A 159 0.77 -5.51 -7.57
C LYS A 159 1.92 -4.76 -6.92
N ALA A 160 1.64 -3.78 -6.06
CA ALA A 160 2.66 -3.02 -5.34
C ALA A 160 3.53 -3.93 -4.46
N ARG A 161 2.93 -4.88 -3.74
CA ARG A 161 3.65 -5.88 -2.92
C ARG A 161 4.55 -6.77 -3.77
N SER A 162 4.07 -7.22 -4.93
CA SER A 162 4.89 -8.03 -5.84
C SER A 162 6.10 -7.25 -6.38
N ALA A 163 5.91 -5.98 -6.73
CA ALA A 163 6.99 -5.10 -7.17
C ALA A 163 8.01 -4.86 -6.05
N ASN A 164 7.55 -4.65 -4.82
CA ASN A 164 8.41 -4.46 -3.66
C ASN A 164 9.22 -5.73 -3.31
N SER A 165 8.62 -6.92 -3.47
CA SER A 165 9.33 -8.19 -3.32
C SER A 165 10.45 -8.32 -4.35
N ALA A 166 10.16 -8.04 -5.62
CA ALA A 166 11.16 -8.08 -6.69
C ALA A 166 12.28 -7.04 -6.48
N ALA A 167 11.95 -5.85 -5.97
CA ALA A 167 12.95 -4.84 -5.60
C ALA A 167 13.84 -5.31 -4.44
N GLY A 168 13.27 -5.99 -3.44
CA GLY A 168 14.04 -6.61 -2.35
C GLY A 168 14.99 -7.71 -2.83
N GLU A 169 14.55 -8.57 -3.77
CA GLU A 169 15.40 -9.58 -4.40
C GLU A 169 16.54 -8.96 -5.22
N ALA A 170 16.28 -7.87 -5.94
CA ALA A 170 17.28 -7.13 -6.67
C ALA A 170 18.34 -6.52 -5.74
N LEU A 171 17.91 -5.93 -4.61
CA LEU A 171 18.82 -5.40 -3.59
C LEU A 171 19.67 -6.51 -2.97
N PHE A 172 19.06 -7.62 -2.59
CA PHE A 172 19.78 -8.76 -2.04
C PHE A 172 20.82 -9.29 -3.03
N SER A 173 20.45 -9.42 -4.31
CA SER A 173 21.36 -9.85 -5.38
C SER A 173 22.52 -8.87 -5.58
N ALA A 174 22.25 -7.57 -5.55
CA ALA A 174 23.27 -6.53 -5.65
C ALA A 174 24.26 -6.59 -4.46
N GLN A 175 23.75 -6.74 -3.24
CA GLN A 175 24.56 -6.91 -2.03
C GLN A 175 25.39 -8.19 -2.08
N GLN A 176 24.82 -9.32 -2.50
CA GLN A 176 25.54 -10.58 -2.63
C GLN A 176 26.67 -10.47 -3.65
N SER A 177 26.43 -9.80 -4.78
CA SER A 177 27.45 -9.58 -5.81
C SER A 177 28.60 -8.70 -5.32
N ALA A 178 28.32 -7.70 -4.46
CA ALA A 178 29.32 -6.84 -3.84
C ALA A 178 30.10 -7.54 -2.70
N CYS A 179 29.49 -8.51 -2.02
CA CYS A 179 30.13 -9.29 -0.95
C CYS A 179 31.05 -10.42 -1.45
N HIS A 180 31.15 -10.65 -2.77
CA HIS A 180 32.15 -11.59 -3.27
C HIS A 180 33.57 -11.08 -2.92
N PRO A 181 34.49 -11.97 -2.51
CA PRO A 181 35.77 -11.61 -1.87
C PRO A 181 36.81 -11.11 -2.89
N ALA A 182 36.47 -10.10 -3.69
CA ALA A 182 37.43 -9.29 -4.43
C ALA A 182 38.06 -8.21 -3.52
N SER A 183 37.39 -7.79 -2.44
CA SER A 183 37.87 -6.75 -1.51
C SER A 183 39.12 -7.15 -0.71
N LEU A 184 39.43 -8.44 -0.61
CA LEU A 184 40.71 -8.92 -0.07
C LEU A 184 41.90 -8.69 -1.02
N GLY A 185 41.63 -8.31 -2.28
CA GLY A 185 42.65 -8.06 -3.30
C GLY A 185 43.09 -6.61 -3.46
N LEU A 186 42.30 -5.62 -3.01
CA LEU A 186 42.59 -4.19 -3.23
C LEU A 186 43.95 -3.81 -2.65
N PHE A 187 44.19 -4.15 -1.38
CA PHE A 187 45.47 -3.88 -0.71
C PHE A 187 46.65 -4.58 -1.38
N GLY A 188 46.45 -5.79 -1.87
CA GLY A 188 47.47 -6.53 -2.63
C GLY A 188 47.79 -5.85 -3.97
N LEU A 189 46.77 -5.31 -4.64
CA LEU A 189 46.91 -4.59 -5.90
C LEU A 189 47.54 -3.21 -5.71
N GLU A 190 47.14 -2.45 -4.70
CA GLU A 190 47.75 -1.16 -4.35
C GLU A 190 49.23 -1.32 -3.99
N ARG A 191 49.55 -2.34 -3.18
CA ARG A 191 50.93 -2.70 -2.87
C ARG A 191 51.71 -3.13 -4.10
N ALA A 192 51.13 -3.95 -4.99
CA ALA A 192 51.80 -4.37 -6.22
C ALA A 192 52.10 -3.20 -7.16
N VAL A 193 51.22 -2.19 -7.22
CA VAL A 193 51.46 -0.95 -7.96
C VAL A 193 52.60 -0.14 -7.33
N ALA A 194 52.58 0.02 -6.00
CA ALA A 194 53.63 0.73 -5.27
C ALA A 194 55.00 0.05 -5.42
N ASP A 195 55.09 -1.26 -5.19
CA ASP A 195 56.31 -2.06 -5.34
C ASP A 195 56.87 -1.97 -6.77
N ALA A 196 56.00 -2.02 -7.79
CA ALA A 196 56.40 -1.86 -9.19
C ALA A 196 56.90 -0.45 -9.53
N ALA A 197 56.32 0.60 -8.93
CA ALA A 197 56.77 1.98 -9.11
C ALA A 197 58.13 2.25 -8.43
N HIS A 198 58.35 1.67 -7.26
CA HIS A 198 59.62 1.73 -6.53
C HIS A 198 60.76 1.01 -7.27
N ALA A 199 60.50 -0.19 -7.80
CA ALA A 199 61.46 -0.93 -8.62
C ALA A 199 61.90 -0.17 -9.89
N LEU A 200 61.09 0.79 -10.35
CA LEU A 200 61.35 1.63 -11.52
C LEU A 200 62.14 2.90 -11.20
N THR A 201 61.91 3.48 -10.02
CA THR A 201 62.53 4.74 -9.59
C THR A 201 63.77 4.54 -8.74
N GLY A 202 64.06 3.31 -8.30
CA GLY A 202 65.21 2.99 -7.44
C GLY A 202 65.07 3.55 -6.02
N THR A 203 63.85 3.90 -5.61
CA THR A 203 63.56 4.43 -4.28
C THR A 203 63.17 3.28 -3.35
N THR A 204 63.89 3.12 -2.24
CA THR A 204 63.55 2.15 -1.18
C THR A 204 63.00 2.89 0.03
N GLU A 205 61.75 2.55 0.39
CA GLU A 205 61.03 2.91 1.62
C GLU A 205 61.16 4.38 2.09
N GLU A 206 60.24 5.24 1.65
CA GLU A 206 59.54 6.03 2.66
C GLU A 206 58.41 5.13 3.15
N GLN A 207 58.49 4.72 4.41
CA GLN A 207 57.37 4.05 5.08
C GLN A 207 56.16 4.97 4.93
N PHE A 208 55.26 4.67 3.99
CA PHE A 208 53.90 5.16 4.06
C PHE A 208 53.36 4.56 5.35
N ALA A 209 53.41 5.35 6.43
CA ALA A 209 52.65 5.11 7.62
C ALA A 209 51.18 5.24 7.21
N TYR A 210 50.63 4.18 6.64
CA TYR A 210 49.19 3.98 6.63
C TYR A 210 48.80 3.97 8.10
N SER A 211 48.31 5.11 8.59
CA SER A 211 47.78 5.24 9.93
C SER A 211 46.52 4.39 9.97
N TYR A 212 46.68 3.13 10.35
CA TYR A 212 45.57 2.24 10.61
C TYR A 212 44.75 2.86 11.74
N VAL A 213 43.50 3.24 11.45
CA VAL A 213 42.46 3.02 12.46
C VAL A 213 42.35 1.50 12.53
N ASN A 214 42.79 0.92 13.65
CA ASN A 214 42.60 -0.49 13.94
C ASN A 214 41.10 -0.80 13.84
N THR A 215 40.70 -1.51 12.79
CA THR A 215 39.29 -1.83 12.50
C THR A 215 38.73 -2.92 13.43
N GLN A 216 39.49 -3.37 14.44
CA GLN A 216 38.96 -4.18 15.54
C GLN A 216 37.81 -3.48 16.30
N ASP A 217 37.68 -2.16 16.18
CA ASP A 217 36.58 -1.38 16.75
C ASP A 217 35.38 -1.20 15.79
N LEU A 218 35.44 -1.71 14.55
CA LEU A 218 34.25 -1.74 13.68
C LEU A 218 33.31 -2.87 14.14
N PRO A 219 32.02 -2.57 14.40
CA PRO A 219 31.08 -3.51 15.02
C PRO A 219 30.81 -4.79 14.21
N VAL A 220 31.20 -4.83 12.93
CA VAL A 220 31.05 -5.99 12.05
C VAL A 220 31.93 -7.16 12.49
N TRP A 221 33.16 -6.91 12.95
CA TRP A 221 34.06 -7.99 13.39
C TRP A 221 33.70 -8.52 14.78
N LYS A 222 33.21 -7.66 15.68
CA LYS A 222 32.77 -8.04 17.03
C LYS A 222 31.53 -8.95 16.98
N ALA A 223 30.60 -8.68 16.06
CA ALA A 223 29.44 -9.55 15.83
C ALA A 223 29.84 -10.95 15.32
N MET A 224 30.89 -11.05 14.49
CA MET A 224 31.39 -12.34 14.00
C MET A 224 32.20 -13.11 15.06
N SER A 225 32.98 -12.42 15.91
CA SER A 225 33.69 -13.07 17.01
C SER A 225 32.74 -13.61 18.07
N ASP A 226 31.68 -12.87 18.38
CA ASP A 226 30.71 -13.25 19.40
C ASP A 226 29.81 -14.40 18.92
N ALA A 227 29.52 -14.47 17.61
CA ALA A 227 28.85 -15.60 16.99
C ALA A 227 29.72 -16.87 16.96
N ALA A 228 31.04 -16.73 16.74
CA ALA A 228 31.98 -17.86 16.74
C ALA A 228 32.32 -18.38 18.15
N ALA A 229 32.17 -17.54 19.19
CA ALA A 229 32.39 -17.92 20.58
C ALA A 229 31.14 -18.54 21.26
N SER A 230 29.98 -18.51 20.61
CA SER A 230 28.70 -19.02 21.13
C SER A 230 28.23 -20.33 20.46
N SER A 231 29.03 -20.93 19.58
CA SER A 231 28.85 -22.26 18.97
C SER A 231 29.87 -23.27 19.49
#